data_AF-A0A968KJR5-F1
#
_entry.id   AF-A0A968KJR5-F1
#
_cell.length_a   1.000
_cell.length_b   1.000
_cell.length_c   1.000
_cell.angle_alpha   90.00
_cell.angle_beta   90.00
_cell.angle_gamma   90.00
#
_symmetry.space_group_name_H-M   'P 1'
#
loop_
_entity.id
_entity.type
_entity.pdbx_description
1 polymer ?
#
loop_
_entity_poly.entity_id
_entity_poly.type
_entity_poly.pdbx_seq_one_letter_code
_entity_poly.pdbx_strand_id
1 'polypeptide(L)'
;MGYIAKRRITTYKNGQKIVIERGESIPAGVELKNKKVLINRGYLEKTPGGPAEPVKKEAPKKKTRKPKTKAAEPVLIPVPPPEPIKEEVEEPEEPISEEEGLGLDASEAEEPKKKSKKGKKSKKRKK
;
A
#
# COMPACT_ATOMS: atom_id res chain seq x y z
N MET A 1 13.94 3.96 -11.43
CA MET A 1 14.30 2.55 -11.73
C MET A 1 13.08 1.70 -11.42
N GLY A 2 12.49 1.05 -12.43
CA GLY A 2 11.25 0.28 -12.29
C GLY A 2 11.49 -1.08 -11.64
N TYR A 3 10.45 -1.62 -11.00
CA TYR A 3 10.41 -2.98 -10.49
C TYR A 3 9.11 -3.64 -10.93
N ILE A 4 9.17 -4.90 -11.31
CA ILE A 4 8.00 -5.73 -11.58
C ILE A 4 7.83 -6.72 -10.43
N ALA A 5 6.61 -6.85 -9.93
CA ALA A 5 6.26 -7.86 -8.95
C ALA A 5 6.14 -9.23 -9.63
N LYS A 6 6.97 -10.20 -9.25
CA LYS A 6 6.84 -11.60 -9.73
C LYS A 6 5.79 -12.40 -8.95
N ARG A 7 5.36 -11.88 -7.80
CA ARG A 7 4.41 -12.49 -6.86
C ARG A 7 3.54 -11.39 -6.27
N ARG A 8 2.37 -11.74 -5.73
CA ARG A 8 1.46 -10.81 -5.06
C ARG A 8 2.16 -10.12 -3.89
N ILE A 9 2.19 -8.79 -3.88
CA ILE A 9 2.78 -7.98 -2.81
C ILE A 9 1.70 -7.06 -2.26
N THR A 10 1.47 -7.14 -0.96
CA THR A 10 0.66 -6.16 -0.23
C THR A 10 1.57 -5.11 0.36
N THR A 11 1.26 -3.84 0.10
CA THR A 11 2.02 -2.70 0.61
C THR A 11 1.08 -1.56 0.97
N TYR A 12 1.63 -0.49 1.52
CA TYR A 12 0.89 0.73 1.83
C TYR A 12 1.49 1.91 1.08
N LYS A 13 0.63 2.82 0.63
CA LYS A 13 0.99 4.14 0.08
C LYS A 13 0.05 5.17 0.69
N ASN A 14 0.61 6.19 1.34
CA ASN A 14 -0.17 7.25 1.99
C ASN A 14 -1.27 6.71 2.94
N GLY A 15 -0.97 5.66 3.70
CA GLY A 15 -1.93 5.01 4.62
C GLY A 15 -2.91 4.05 3.95
N GLN A 16 -3.01 4.03 2.62
CA GLN A 16 -3.88 3.10 1.90
C GLN A 16 -3.15 1.79 1.56
N LYS A 17 -3.81 0.65 1.81
CA LYS A 17 -3.32 -0.66 1.39
C LYS A 17 -3.45 -0.79 -0.13
N ILE A 18 -2.33 -1.03 -0.81
CA ILE A 18 -2.27 -1.35 -2.23
C ILE A 18 -1.87 -2.82 -2.36
N VAL A 19 -2.63 -3.55 -3.15
CA VAL A 19 -2.29 -4.91 -3.58
C VAL A 19 -1.71 -4.79 -4.98
N ILE A 20 -0.51 -5.31 -5.18
CA ILE A 20 0.16 -5.36 -6.48
C ILE A 20 0.13 -6.81 -6.93
N GLU A 21 -0.50 -7.05 -8.07
CA GLU A 21 -0.65 -8.37 -8.64
C GLU A 21 0.63 -8.86 -9.31
N ARG A 22 0.66 -10.14 -9.65
CA ARG A 22 1.79 -10.73 -10.36
C ARG A 22 1.88 -10.13 -11.77
N GLY A 23 3.06 -9.66 -12.14
CA GLY A 23 3.35 -9.04 -13.43
C GLY A 23 3.12 -7.52 -13.44
N GLU A 24 2.51 -6.97 -12.38
CA GLU A 24 2.32 -5.52 -12.29
C GLU A 24 3.61 -4.79 -11.92
N SER A 25 3.74 -3.58 -12.44
CA SER A 25 4.82 -2.66 -12.08
C SER A 25 4.54 -2.01 -10.72
N ILE A 26 5.58 -1.89 -9.89
CA ILE A 26 5.47 -1.15 -8.63
C ILE A 26 5.17 0.33 -8.94
N PRO A 27 4.06 0.90 -8.43
CA PRO A 27 3.68 2.28 -8.72
C PRO A 27 4.75 3.26 -8.25
N ALA A 28 4.95 4.33 -9.02
CA ALA A 28 5.83 5.42 -8.62
C ALA A 28 5.34 6.01 -7.27
N GLY A 29 6.28 6.23 -6.34
CA GLY A 29 5.99 6.74 -5.00
C GLY A 29 5.57 5.69 -3.96
N VAL A 30 5.56 4.40 -4.31
CA VAL A 30 5.47 3.33 -3.31
C VAL A 30 6.88 3.03 -2.77
N GLU A 31 7.13 3.40 -1.52
CA GLU A 31 8.39 3.07 -0.84
C GLU A 31 8.27 1.73 -0.12
N LEU A 32 8.79 0.68 -0.75
CA LEU A 32 8.84 -0.66 -0.14
C LEU A 32 9.98 -0.71 0.89
N LYS A 33 9.65 -0.62 2.19
CA LYS A 33 10.64 -0.73 3.29
C LYS A 33 11.57 -1.95 3.16
N ASN A 34 11.04 -3.07 2.65
CA ASN A 34 11.77 -4.33 2.47
C ASN A 34 12.21 -4.61 1.02
N LYS A 35 12.39 -3.57 0.21
CA LYS A 35 12.73 -3.68 -1.22
C LYS A 35 13.89 -4.63 -1.54
N LYS A 36 15.01 -4.53 -0.80
CA LYS A 36 16.20 -5.40 -1.01
C LYS A 36 15.87 -6.87 -0.74
N VAL A 37 15.14 -7.14 0.34
CA VAL A 37 14.72 -8.50 0.72
C VAL A 37 13.79 -9.08 -0.34
N LEU A 38 12.85 -8.27 -0.84
CA LEU A 38 11.93 -8.68 -1.89
C LEU A 38 12.64 -8.98 -3.22
N ILE A 39 13.70 -8.23 -3.57
CA ILE A 39 14.53 -8.52 -4.75
C ILE A 39 15.33 -9.82 -4.54
N ASN A 40 16.02 -9.96 -3.40
CA ASN A 40 16.87 -11.13 -3.12
C ASN A 40 16.08 -12.43 -3.07
N ARG A 41 14.84 -12.38 -2.58
CA ARG A 41 13.92 -13.54 -2.55
C ARG A 41 13.15 -13.73 -3.86
N GLY A 42 13.40 -12.91 -4.88
CA GLY A 42 12.76 -13.01 -6.20
C GLY A 42 11.30 -12.60 -6.25
N TYR A 43 10.76 -11.90 -5.24
CA TYR A 43 9.43 -11.29 -5.30
C TYR A 43 9.40 -10.05 -6.20
N LEU A 44 10.52 -9.33 -6.29
CA LEU A 44 10.70 -8.19 -7.17
C LEU A 44 11.81 -8.47 -8.17
N GLU A 45 11.56 -8.15 -9.43
CA GLU A 45 12.58 -8.13 -10.47
C GLU A 45 12.92 -6.70 -10.84
N LYS A 46 14.23 -6.42 -10.92
CA LYS A 46 14.74 -5.16 -11.45
C LYS A 46 14.61 -5.22 -12.96
N THR A 47 13.79 -4.38 -13.55
CA THR A 47 13.70 -4.33 -15.02
C THR A 47 14.96 -3.65 -15.59
N PRO A 48 15.73 -4.33 -16.45
CA PRO A 48 16.87 -3.73 -17.13
C PRO A 48 16.33 -2.81 -18.23
N GLY A 49 16.13 -1.54 -17.91
CA GLY A 49 15.90 -0.52 -18.94
C GLY A 49 14.58 -0.64 -19.71
N GLY A 50 13.46 -0.57 -19.00
CA GLY A 50 12.29 0.10 -19.52
C GLY A 50 12.07 1.34 -18.66
N PRO A 51 11.68 2.50 -19.19
CA PRO A 51 11.09 3.52 -18.33
C PRO A 51 10.00 2.82 -17.51
N ALA A 52 9.81 3.22 -16.25
CA ALA A 52 8.49 3.09 -15.68
C ALA A 52 7.63 4.01 -16.54
N GLU A 53 7.24 3.56 -17.74
CA GLU A 53 6.30 4.30 -18.55
C GLU A 53 5.10 4.38 -17.64
N PRO A 54 4.76 5.59 -17.17
CA PRO A 54 3.41 5.79 -16.75
C PRO A 54 2.60 5.39 -17.98
N VAL A 55 1.35 5.00 -17.78
CA VAL A 55 0.32 5.28 -18.77
C VAL A 55 0.26 6.81 -18.94
N LYS A 56 1.29 7.39 -19.56
CA LYS A 56 1.35 8.72 -20.11
C LYS A 56 0.80 8.50 -21.50
N LYS A 57 -0.52 8.65 -21.57
CA LYS A 57 -1.26 9.19 -22.70
C LYS A 57 -0.35 9.42 -23.90
N GLU A 58 -0.51 8.57 -24.89
CA GLU A 58 -0.12 8.83 -26.27
C GLU A 58 -0.46 10.28 -26.61
N ALA A 59 0.55 11.12 -26.70
CA ALA A 59 0.44 12.43 -27.31
C ALA A 59 1.72 12.60 -28.12
N PRO A 60 1.68 12.39 -29.45
CA PRO A 60 2.85 12.61 -30.28
C PRO A 60 3.26 14.08 -30.12
N LYS A 61 4.50 14.32 -29.66
CA LYS A 61 5.19 15.60 -29.81
C LYS A 61 5.46 15.83 -31.30
N LYS A 62 4.41 16.17 -32.06
CA LYS A 62 4.58 16.80 -33.36
C LYS A 62 5.06 18.22 -33.10
N LYS A 63 6.26 18.53 -33.57
CA LYS A 63 6.76 19.89 -33.73
C LYS A 63 5.82 20.62 -34.70
N THR A 64 4.84 21.36 -34.18
CA THR A 64 4.08 22.31 -34.98
C THR A 64 4.77 23.67 -34.89
N ARG A 65 5.18 24.18 -36.05
CA ARG A 65 5.64 25.55 -36.26
C ARG A 65 4.64 26.50 -35.60
N LYS A 66 5.09 27.35 -34.68
CA LYS A 66 4.23 28.25 -33.90
C LYS A 66 3.31 29.07 -34.82
N PRO A 67 1.98 28.94 -34.74
CA PRO A 67 1.10 30.04 -35.16
C PRO A 67 1.16 31.12 -34.08
N LYS A 68 1.44 32.37 -34.48
CA LYS A 68 1.25 33.56 -33.63
C LYS A 68 -0.25 33.85 -33.59
N THR A 69 -0.99 33.26 -32.66
CA THR A 69 -2.37 33.67 -32.36
C THR A 69 -2.37 34.70 -31.24
N LYS A 70 -2.97 35.85 -31.55
CA LYS A 70 -3.14 37.01 -30.66
C LYS A 70 -4.00 36.62 -29.46
N ALA A 71 -3.64 37.14 -28.29
CA ALA A 71 -4.44 37.07 -27.07
C ALA A 71 -5.79 37.75 -27.29
N ALA A 72 -6.87 37.02 -27.03
CA ALA A 72 -8.19 37.59 -26.76
C ALA A 72 -8.36 37.65 -25.24
N GLU A 73 -8.87 38.77 -24.74
CA GLU A 73 -9.04 39.07 -23.32
C GLU A 73 -9.79 37.94 -22.59
N PRO A 74 -9.32 37.46 -21.43
CA PRO A 74 -10.04 36.47 -20.67
C PRO A 74 -11.25 37.14 -20.02
N VAL A 75 -12.44 36.85 -20.54
CA VAL A 75 -13.69 37.13 -19.84
C VAL A 75 -13.66 36.37 -18.51
N LEU A 76 -13.62 37.12 -17.41
CA LEU A 76 -13.74 36.61 -16.05
C LEU A 76 -15.13 36.00 -15.88
N ILE A 77 -15.23 34.68 -15.89
CA ILE A 77 -16.46 33.98 -15.50
C ILE A 77 -16.53 34.08 -13.96
N PRO A 78 -17.51 34.79 -13.37
CA PRO A 78 -17.67 34.80 -11.93
C PRO A 78 -18.07 33.40 -11.47
N VAL A 79 -17.22 32.76 -10.68
CA VAL A 79 -17.51 31.47 -10.06
C VAL A 79 -18.52 31.73 -8.93
N PRO A 80 -19.70 31.09 -8.91
CA PRO A 80 -20.64 31.24 -7.81
C PRO A 80 -20.02 30.66 -6.53
N PRO A 81 -20.21 31.31 -5.36
CA PRO A 81 -19.69 30.81 -4.11
C PRO A 81 -20.26 29.41 -3.82
N PRO A 82 -19.43 28.45 -3.33
CA PRO A 82 -19.92 27.13 -2.98
C PRO A 82 -20.96 27.23 -1.88
N GLU A 83 -22.08 26.53 -2.06
CA GLU A 83 -23.13 26.46 -1.05
C GLU A 83 -22.57 25.80 0.23
N PRO A 84 -22.87 26.35 1.43
CA PRO A 84 -22.40 25.79 2.69
C PRO A 84 -23.11 24.47 2.96
N ILE A 85 -22.34 23.37 2.86
CA ILE A 85 -22.76 22.04 3.27
C ILE A 85 -22.98 22.09 4.79
N LYS A 86 -24.26 22.02 5.19
CA LYS A 86 -24.68 21.86 6.58
C LYS A 86 -24.21 20.51 7.10
N GLU A 87 -23.58 20.56 8.26
CA GLU A 87 -23.32 19.44 9.17
C GLU A 87 -24.66 18.77 9.53
N GLU A 88 -24.83 17.49 9.17
CA GLU A 88 -25.87 16.63 9.72
C GLU A 88 -25.22 15.29 10.10
N VAL A 89 -25.27 15.04 11.40
CA VAL A 89 -24.78 13.85 12.11
C VAL A 89 -25.87 12.79 12.04
N GLU A 90 -25.52 11.54 11.75
CA GLU A 90 -26.33 10.40 12.18
C GLU A 90 -25.42 9.21 12.55
N GLU A 91 -25.67 8.65 13.72
CA GLU A 91 -24.92 7.60 14.43
C GLU A 91 -25.02 6.23 13.71
N PRO A 92 -23.99 5.38 13.68
CA PRO A 92 -24.20 3.99 13.31
C PRO A 92 -24.71 3.18 14.51
N GLU A 93 -25.99 2.80 14.50
CA GLU A 93 -26.50 1.64 15.23
C GLU A 93 -25.84 0.34 14.72
N GLU A 94 -25.33 -0.47 15.64
CA GLU A 94 -25.09 -1.92 15.46
C GLU A 94 -26.42 -2.70 15.59
N PRO A 95 -26.55 -4.02 15.29
CA PRO A 95 -25.65 -5.00 14.64
C PRO A 95 -26.40 -5.89 13.59
N ILE A 96 -25.69 -6.74 12.84
CA ILE A 96 -26.25 -8.05 12.43
C ILE A 96 -25.19 -9.14 12.37
N SER A 97 -25.44 -10.14 13.21
CA SER A 97 -24.85 -11.46 13.31
C SER A 97 -25.36 -12.33 12.17
N GLU A 98 -24.48 -12.99 11.42
CA GLU A 98 -24.78 -14.27 10.78
C GLU A 98 -23.51 -15.13 10.72
N GLU A 99 -23.62 -16.25 11.44
CA GLU A 99 -22.68 -17.34 11.52
C GLU A 99 -22.89 -18.26 10.31
N GLU A 100 -21.96 -18.31 9.36
CA GLU A 100 -21.78 -19.51 8.55
C GLU A 100 -20.36 -19.57 7.94
N GLY A 101 -19.59 -20.59 8.37
CA GLY A 101 -18.63 -21.28 7.51
C GLY A 101 -17.21 -20.71 7.38
N LEU A 102 -16.34 -20.96 8.38
CA LEU A 102 -15.30 -22.01 8.32
C LEU A 102 -14.42 -21.93 9.57
N GLY A 103 -14.92 -22.49 10.67
CA GLY A 103 -14.11 -22.75 11.86
C GLY A 103 -13.11 -23.86 11.58
N LEU A 104 -11.83 -23.51 11.51
CA LEU A 104 -10.70 -24.43 11.56
C LEU A 104 -9.59 -23.81 12.42
N ASP A 105 -9.91 -23.53 13.69
CA ASP A 105 -8.90 -23.22 14.71
C ASP A 105 -8.55 -24.51 15.45
N ALA A 106 -7.73 -25.33 14.80
CA ALA A 106 -7.08 -26.48 15.41
C ALA A 106 -5.63 -26.12 15.72
N SER A 107 -5.41 -25.40 16.81
CA SER A 107 -4.12 -25.34 17.50
C SER A 107 -4.34 -25.00 18.98
N GLU A 108 -4.86 -26.00 19.68
CA GLU A 108 -4.51 -26.41 21.04
C GLU A 108 -3.32 -25.64 21.65
N ALA A 109 -3.61 -24.50 22.27
CA ALA A 109 -2.77 -23.85 23.26
C ALA A 109 -3.24 -24.32 24.63
N GLU A 110 -2.70 -25.44 25.10
CA GLU A 110 -2.94 -25.97 26.43
C GLU A 110 -2.26 -25.08 27.50
N GLU A 111 -3.11 -24.36 28.23
CA GLU A 111 -3.03 -23.76 29.57
C GLU A 111 -1.71 -23.23 30.19
N PRO A 112 -1.78 -22.07 30.89
CA PRO A 112 -0.69 -21.55 31.70
C PRO A 112 -0.68 -22.18 33.11
N LYS A 113 0.41 -22.85 33.51
CA LYS A 113 0.63 -23.22 34.93
C LYS A 113 1.68 -22.35 35.62
N LYS A 114 1.19 -21.69 36.67
CA LYS A 114 1.85 -20.81 37.64
C LYS A 114 2.95 -21.51 38.46
N LYS A 115 3.98 -20.71 38.78
CA LYS A 115 4.78 -20.63 40.04
C LYS A 115 5.42 -21.91 40.62
N SER A 116 6.76 -21.90 40.70
CA SER A 116 7.47 -22.37 41.89
C SER A 116 8.64 -21.45 42.26
N LYS A 117 8.42 -20.74 43.37
CA LYS A 117 9.44 -20.12 44.23
C LYS A 117 10.32 -21.22 44.81
N LYS A 118 11.57 -20.87 45.15
CA LYS A 118 12.52 -21.59 46.05
C LYS A 118 13.65 -22.32 45.30
N GLY A 119 14.80 -21.63 45.21
CA GLY A 119 16.01 -22.16 44.59
C GLY A 119 16.75 -23.21 45.41
N LYS A 120 17.88 -23.68 44.88
CA LYS A 120 18.95 -24.34 45.65
C LYS A 120 20.25 -24.41 44.82
N LYS A 121 21.18 -23.56 45.24
CA LYS A 121 22.64 -23.74 45.40
C LYS A 121 23.42 -24.58 44.37
N SER A 122 24.32 -23.89 43.68
CA SER A 122 25.78 -24.10 43.68
C SER A 122 26.30 -25.52 44.02
N LYS A 123 27.01 -26.16 43.07
CA LYS A 123 28.30 -26.78 43.39
C LYS A 123 29.18 -26.90 42.13
N LYS A 124 30.30 -26.18 42.18
CA LYS A 124 31.50 -26.34 41.36
C LYS A 124 31.74 -27.80 40.93
N ARG A 125 32.25 -28.01 39.71
CA ARG A 125 33.44 -28.85 39.56
C ARG A 125 34.44 -28.18 38.62
N LYS A 126 35.70 -28.22 39.06
CA LYS A 126 36.90 -27.64 38.45
C LYS A 126 37.50 -28.63 37.44
N LYS A 127 38.24 -28.05 36.49
CA LYS A 127 39.23 -28.61 35.54
C LYS A 127 38.69 -29.52 34.44
#